data_AF-A0A0L0TE52-F1
#
_entry.id   AF-A0A0L0TE52-F1
#
_cell.length_a   1.000
_cell.length_b   1.000
_cell.length_c   1.000
_cell.angle_alpha   90.00
_cell.angle_beta   90.00
_cell.angle_gamma   90.00
#
_symmetry.space_group_name_H-M   'P 1'
#
loop_
_entity.id
_entity.type
_entity.pdbx_description
1 polymer ?
#
loop_
_entity_poly.entity_id
_entity_poly.type
_entity_poly.pdbx_seq_one_letter_code
_entity_poly.pdbx_strand_id
1 'polypeptide(L)'
;MGVDVWAAGITVFEMAARAYPYSDADDEVEALQAIATQGCPPLPDEASVRLGELGVAFVKRATAMDPKERPTAAELLLDAFLTGADLGQGRREVLAMIQAAGDA
;
A
#
# COMPACT_ATOMS: atom_id res chain seq x y z
N MET A 1 2.89 3.58 -18.35
CA MET A 1 3.31 4.44 -17.24
C MET A 1 2.36 4.15 -16.09
N GLY A 2 2.86 3.63 -14.98
CA GLY A 2 2.02 3.08 -13.89
C GLY A 2 2.78 2.13 -12.95
N VAL A 3 4.11 2.05 -13.09
CA VAL A 3 4.98 1.27 -12.20
C VAL A 3 5.08 1.95 -10.84
N ASP A 4 5.25 3.28 -10.81
CA ASP A 4 5.29 4.03 -9.55
C ASP A 4 3.96 3.98 -8.79
N VAL A 5 2.84 3.96 -9.50
CA VAL A 5 1.50 3.80 -8.90
C VAL A 5 1.36 2.42 -8.25
N TRP A 6 1.83 1.37 -8.93
CA TRP A 6 1.88 0.04 -8.33
C TRP A 6 2.77 0.03 -7.09
N ALA A 7 3.99 0.56 -7.19
CA ALA A 7 4.92 0.62 -6.07
C ALA A 7 4.32 1.38 -4.88
N ALA A 8 3.63 2.50 -5.10
CA ALA A 8 2.92 3.21 -4.05
C ALA A 8 1.80 2.38 -3.40
N GLY A 9 1.04 1.61 -4.20
CA GLY A 9 0.06 0.66 -3.70
C GLY A 9 0.70 -0.43 -2.82
N ILE A 10 1.83 -0.98 -3.24
CA ILE A 10 2.62 -1.94 -2.46
C ILE A 10 3.14 -1.31 -1.17
N THR A 11 3.63 -0.06 -1.20
CA THR A 11 4.05 0.64 0.03
C THR A 11 2.91 0.80 1.02
N VAL A 12 1.69 1.13 0.57
CA VAL A 12 0.52 1.21 1.45
C VAL A 12 0.15 -0.16 2.00
N PHE A 13 0.24 -1.22 1.18
CA PHE A 13 0.08 -2.60 1.65
C PHE A 13 1.08 -2.91 2.76
N GLU A 14 2.37 -2.65 2.54
CA GLU A 14 3.45 -2.95 3.49
C GLU A 14 3.28 -2.19 4.80
N MET A 15 2.87 -0.91 4.76
CA MET A 15 2.56 -0.15 5.97
C MET A 15 1.43 -0.79 6.79
N ALA A 16 0.44 -1.36 6.11
CA ALA A 16 -0.69 -2.03 6.74
C ALA A 16 -0.32 -3.41 7.30
N ALA A 17 0.31 -4.25 6.47
CA ALA A 17 0.64 -5.63 6.75
C ALA A 17 1.91 -5.79 7.59
N ARG A 18 2.78 -4.78 7.59
CA ARG A 18 4.14 -4.81 8.16
C ARG A 18 5.04 -5.88 7.54
N ALA A 19 4.70 -6.30 6.32
CA ALA A 19 5.43 -7.30 5.55
C ALA A 19 5.26 -7.01 4.06
N TYR A 20 6.28 -7.39 3.28
CA TYR A 20 6.20 -7.40 1.82
C TYR A 20 5.19 -8.47 1.36
N PRO A 21 4.31 -8.18 0.37
CA PRO A 21 3.28 -9.13 -0.07
C PRO A 21 3.82 -10.49 -0.55
N TYR A 22 5.08 -10.55 -0.99
CA TYR A 22 5.73 -11.77 -1.49
C TYR A 22 6.89 -12.19 -0.58
N SER A 23 6.78 -11.93 0.72
CA SER A 23 7.81 -12.28 1.71
C SER A 23 8.03 -13.79 1.88
N ASP A 24 7.11 -14.61 1.41
CA ASP A 24 7.22 -16.07 1.39
C ASP A 24 7.97 -16.63 0.16
N ALA A 25 8.33 -15.78 -0.81
CA ALA A 25 9.11 -16.21 -1.97
C ALA A 25 10.57 -16.47 -1.59
N ASP A 26 11.15 -17.58 -2.07
CA ASP A 26 12.53 -17.98 -1.77
C ASP A 26 13.55 -17.04 -2.43
N ASP A 27 13.21 -16.45 -3.58
CA ASP A 27 14.05 -15.50 -4.31
C ASP A 27 13.26 -14.48 -5.15
N GLU A 28 14.01 -13.57 -5.79
CA GLU A 28 13.44 -12.52 -6.65
C GLU A 28 12.70 -13.08 -7.88
N VAL A 29 13.13 -14.23 -8.41
CA VAL A 29 12.52 -14.82 -9.61
C VAL A 29 11.14 -15.38 -9.26
N GLU A 30 11.00 -16.03 -8.11
CA GLU A 30 9.72 -16.50 -7.62
C GLU A 30 8.75 -15.34 -7.36
N ALA A 31 9.22 -14.26 -6.72
CA ALA A 31 8.42 -13.05 -6.52
C ALA A 31 7.97 -12.42 -7.85
N LEU A 32 8.88 -12.31 -8.83
CA LEU A 32 8.56 -11.81 -10.17
C LEU A 32 7.54 -12.69 -10.89
N GLN A 33 7.64 -14.02 -10.74
CA GLN A 33 6.68 -14.95 -11.31
C GLN A 33 5.30 -14.82 -10.65
N ALA A 34 5.24 -14.66 -9.32
CA ALA A 34 3.99 -14.41 -8.60
C ALA A 34 3.34 -13.09 -9.07
N ILE A 35 4.12 -12.01 -9.20
CA ILE A 35 3.64 -10.74 -9.76
C ILE A 35 3.08 -10.93 -11.16
N ALA A 36 3.77 -11.67 -12.04
CA ALA A 36 3.38 -11.85 -13.44
C ALA A 36 2.15 -12.75 -13.63
N THR A 37 1.88 -13.67 -12.70
CA THR A 37 0.83 -14.68 -12.84
C THR A 37 -0.39 -14.45 -11.95
N GLN A 38 -0.17 -13.90 -10.75
CA GLN A 38 -1.18 -13.71 -9.71
C GLN A 38 -1.42 -12.23 -9.40
N GLY A 39 -0.44 -11.36 -9.67
CA GLY A 39 -0.51 -9.95 -9.33
C GLY A 39 -0.32 -9.71 -7.83
N CYS A 40 -0.95 -8.66 -7.29
CA CYS A 40 -0.90 -8.37 -5.85
C CYS A 40 -1.84 -9.31 -5.09
N PRO A 41 -1.37 -10.04 -4.07
CA PRO A 41 -2.25 -10.85 -3.23
C PRO A 41 -3.21 -9.95 -2.43
N PRO A 42 -4.31 -10.52 -1.91
CA PRO A 42 -5.18 -9.80 -0.99
C PRO A 42 -4.43 -9.42 0.30
N LEU A 43 -4.84 -8.30 0.91
CA LEU A 43 -4.36 -7.91 2.23
C LEU A 43 -4.75 -8.96 3.28
N PRO A 44 -3.87 -9.29 4.25
CA PRO A 44 -4.24 -10.07 5.42
C PRO A 44 -5.42 -9.44 6.17
N ASP A 45 -6.24 -10.23 6.87
CA ASP A 45 -7.45 -9.73 7.55
C ASP A 45 -7.14 -8.59 8.53
N GLU A 46 -6.10 -8.72 9.35
CA GLU A 46 -5.69 -7.68 10.29
C GLU A 46 -5.25 -6.39 9.59
N ALA A 47 -4.57 -6.52 8.44
CA ALA A 47 -4.14 -5.38 7.64
C ALA A 47 -5.34 -4.70 6.99
N SER A 48 -6.30 -5.47 6.49
CA SER A 48 -7.56 -4.98 5.92
C SER A 48 -8.38 -4.22 6.96
N VAL A 49 -8.48 -4.73 8.19
CA VAL A 49 -9.15 -4.04 9.31
C VAL A 49 -8.44 -2.73 9.65
N ARG A 50 -7.10 -2.73 9.72
CA ARG A 50 -6.31 -1.54 10.03
C ARG A 50 -6.45 -0.46 8.96
N LEU A 51 -6.47 -0.85 7.69
CA LEU A 51 -6.51 0.06 6.56
C LEU A 51 -7.94 0.57 6.26
N GLY A 52 -8.95 -0.21 6.64
CA GLY A 52 -10.35 0.06 6.38
C GLY A 52 -10.74 -0.13 4.90
N GLU A 53 -12.05 -0.13 4.63
CA GLU A 53 -12.58 -0.44 3.28
C GLU A 53 -12.04 0.49 2.19
N LEU A 54 -11.95 1.79 2.47
CA LEU A 54 -11.44 2.78 1.52
C LEU A 54 -9.97 2.52 1.18
N GLY A 55 -9.15 2.20 2.18
CA GLY A 55 -7.74 1.91 1.96
C GLY A 55 -7.52 0.58 1.23
N VAL A 56 -8.31 -0.45 1.53
CA VAL A 56 -8.29 -1.72 0.79
C VAL A 56 -8.65 -1.48 -0.68
N ALA A 57 -9.67 -0.67 -0.94
CA ALA A 57 -10.05 -0.29 -2.31
C ALA A 57 -8.94 0.52 -3.01
N PHE A 58 -8.28 1.43 -2.28
CA PHE A 58 -7.14 2.21 -2.79
C PHE A 58 -6.00 1.29 -3.24
N VAL A 59 -5.55 0.37 -2.39
CA VAL A 59 -4.48 -0.60 -2.71
C VAL A 59 -4.87 -1.42 -3.93
N LYS A 60 -6.07 -2.00 -3.94
CA LYS A 60 -6.55 -2.84 -5.05
C LYS A 60 -6.50 -2.13 -6.41
N ARG A 61 -6.89 -0.85 -6.47
CA ARG A 61 -6.85 -0.08 -7.73
C ARG A 61 -5.42 0.32 -8.10
N ALA A 62 -4.60 0.72 -7.14
CA ALA A 62 -3.20 1.07 -7.39
C ALA A 62 -2.38 -0.13 -7.88
N THR A 63 -2.71 -1.33 -7.40
CA THR A 63 -2.09 -2.60 -7.80
C THR A 63 -2.93 -3.40 -8.80
N ALA A 64 -3.67 -2.73 -9.70
CA ALA A 64 -4.39 -3.41 -10.77
C ALA A 64 -3.41 -4.13 -11.71
N MET A 65 -3.74 -5.35 -12.11
CA MET A 65 -2.87 -6.19 -12.92
C MET A 65 -2.58 -5.55 -14.29
N ASP A 66 -3.63 -5.13 -15.00
CA ASP A 66 -3.48 -4.36 -16.24
C ASP A 66 -3.00 -2.93 -15.89
N PRO A 67 -1.82 -2.49 -16.36
CA PRO A 67 -1.34 -1.12 -16.14
C PRO A 67 -2.28 -0.03 -16.68
N LYS A 68 -3.17 -0.34 -17.61
CA LYS A 68 -4.16 0.60 -18.15
C LYS A 68 -5.36 0.82 -17.22
N GLU A 69 -5.62 -0.12 -16.33
CA GLU A 69 -6.68 -0.02 -15.32
C GLU A 69 -6.22 0.75 -14.08
N ARG A 70 -4.91 0.99 -13.95
CA ARG A 70 -4.35 1.76 -12.83
C ARG A 70 -4.71 3.24 -13.01
N PRO A 71 -5.24 3.89 -11.96
CA PRO A 71 -5.41 5.33 -11.95
C PRO A 71 -4.05 6.03 -12.03
N THR A 72 -4.05 7.25 -12.53
CA THR A 72 -2.91 8.17 -12.44
C THR A 72 -2.65 8.58 -11.00
N ALA A 73 -1.43 9.06 -10.72
CA ALA A 73 -1.10 9.61 -9.40
C ALA A 73 -2.03 10.79 -9.02
N ALA A 74 -2.42 11.62 -9.99
CA ALA A 74 -3.36 12.71 -9.78
C ALA A 74 -4.76 12.22 -9.36
N GLU A 75 -5.25 11.14 -9.97
CA GLU A 75 -6.52 10.52 -9.59
C GLU A 75 -6.46 9.87 -8.21
N LEU A 76 -5.34 9.21 -7.86
CA LEU A 76 -5.16 8.64 -6.52
C LEU A 76 -5.13 9.70 -5.43
N LEU A 77 -4.54 10.88 -5.68
CA LEU A 77 -4.56 12.00 -4.72
C LEU A 77 -5.98 12.49 -4.40
N LEU A 78 -6.92 12.29 -5.31
CA LEU A 78 -8.33 12.65 -5.14
C LEU A 78 -9.17 11.50 -4.58
N ASP A 79 -8.56 10.35 -4.27
CA ASP A 79 -9.30 9.22 -3.76
C ASP A 79 -9.86 9.47 -2.35
N ALA A 80 -11.01 8.86 -2.05
CA ALA A 80 -11.68 8.96 -0.76
C ALA A 80 -10.78 8.51 0.42
N PHE A 81 -9.88 7.56 0.19
CA PHE A 81 -8.90 7.14 1.20
C PHE A 81 -7.99 8.28 1.65
N LEU A 82 -7.52 9.12 0.72
CA LEU A 82 -6.58 10.21 1.03
C LEU A 82 -7.30 11.51 1.38
N THR A 83 -8.39 11.83 0.68
CA THR A 83 -9.15 13.08 0.88
C THR A 83 -9.94 13.09 2.20
N GLY A 84 -10.27 11.92 2.74
CA GLY A 84 -10.92 11.79 4.06
C GLY A 84 -9.96 11.84 5.25
N ALA A 85 -8.64 11.89 5.03
CA ALA A 85 -7.64 11.80 6.09
C ALA A 85 -7.27 13.17 6.67
N ASP A 86 -7.16 13.28 8.01
CA ASP A 86 -6.49 14.42 8.65
C ASP A 86 -4.97 14.22 8.61
N LEU A 87 -4.35 14.66 7.52
CA LEU A 87 -2.90 14.61 7.35
C LEU A 87 -2.15 15.46 8.40
N GLY A 88 -2.80 16.49 8.94
CA GLY A 88 -2.22 17.31 10.01
C GLY A 88 -2.08 16.51 11.31
N GLN A 89 -3.12 15.75 11.66
CA GLN A 89 -3.09 14.81 12.77
C GLN A 89 -2.08 13.69 12.52
N GLY A 90 -2.16 13.01 11.37
CA GLY A 90 -1.26 11.90 11.05
C GLY A 90 0.22 12.30 11.11
N ARG A 91 0.58 13.50 10.61
CA ARG A 91 1.97 14.00 10.71
C ARG A 91 2.41 14.20 12.16
N ARG A 92 1.53 14.71 13.04
CA ARG A 92 1.85 14.89 14.47
C ARG A 92 2.08 13.54 15.15
N GLU A 93 1.25 12.55 14.85
CA GLU A 93 1.37 11.21 15.41
C GLU A 93 2.68 10.54 14.99
N VAL A 94 3.03 10.57 13.70
CA VAL A 94 4.30 10.00 13.22
C VAL A 94 5.50 10.70 13.85
N LEU A 95 5.49 12.03 13.96
CA LEU A 95 6.57 12.79 14.61
C LEU A 95 6.72 12.39 16.09
N ALA A 96 5.62 12.22 16.81
CA ALA A 96 5.64 11.78 18.20
C ALA A 96 6.22 10.35 18.34
N MET A 97 5.91 9.45 17.41
CA MET A 97 6.48 8.09 17.41
C MET A 97 7.99 8.09 17.17
N ILE A 98 8.47 8.92 16.23
CA ILE A 98 9.91 9.06 15.95
C ILE A 98 10.65 9.60 17.18
N GLN A 99 10.08 10.60 17.86
CA GLN A 99 10.66 11.15 19.09
C GLN A 99 10.74 10.09 20.19
N ALA A 100 9.63 9.37 20.44
CA ALA A 100 9.59 8.31 21.44
C ALA A 100 10.58 7.16 21.15
N ALA A 101 10.83 6.84 19.88
CA ALA A 101 11.80 5.82 19.48
C ALA A 101 13.26 6.29 19.57
N GLY A 102 13.52 7.61 19.51
CA GLY A 102 14.87 8.18 19.68
C GLY A 102 15.29 8.36 21.14
N ASP A 103 14.31 8.39 22.06
CA ASP A 103 14.52 8.53 23.51
C ASP A 103 14.66 7.17 24.25
N ALA A 104 14.55 6.05 23.53
CA ALA A 104 14.64 4.67 24.03
C ALA A 104 15.99 4.01 23.70
#